data_AF-A0A3A2ZU96-F1
#
_entry.id   AF-A0A3A2ZU96-F1
#
_cell.length_a   1.000
_cell.length_b   1.000
_cell.length_c   1.000
_cell.angle_alpha   90.00
_cell.angle_beta   90.00
_cell.angle_gamma   90.00
#
_symmetry.space_group_name_H-M   'P 1'
#
loop_
_entity.id
_entity.type
_entity.pdbx_description
1 polymer ?
#
loop_
_entity_poly.entity_id
_entity_poly.type
_entity_poly.pdbx_seq_one_letter_code
_entity_poly.pdbx_strand_id
1 'polypeptide(L)'
;MGQVLPTHRLAHSRHGGLAQPAVTQAIRLLSKGPFAPDPHRAAPDRQHWSLRNVCVDPFSDLPTAYTTNDEDSHLAPSAYACNSYSWVHIFPEGKIHQAPHKTMRYFKWGVARLILEASECPDVVPIWLEGFDQVMHESRRFPRFLPRPGKHISITFGQKVDTEAVFGDMRRRWREIKERAEKNEPGVRDLPVGALNDELLNGKEAVELRKEVTKRVRDLVLEVRQTRGLPEEDPKEGLVETWIQEGPKQEGKMNDESWVRDI
;
A
#
# COMPACT_ATOMS: atom_id res chain seq x y z
N MET A 1 16.17 2.89 -11.72
CA MET A 1 14.86 2.98 -12.41
C MET A 1 13.81 2.44 -11.44
N GLY A 2 12.67 3.10 -11.25
CA GLY A 2 11.64 2.67 -10.29
C GLY A 2 10.81 1.50 -10.82
N GLN A 3 10.27 0.67 -9.92
CA GLN A 3 9.37 -0.44 -10.24
C GLN A 3 8.03 -0.23 -9.53
N VAL A 4 6.93 -0.54 -10.22
CA VAL A 4 5.58 -0.60 -9.61
C VAL A 4 5.33 -2.04 -9.17
N LEU A 5 5.00 -2.24 -7.89
CA LEU A 5 4.60 -3.55 -7.41
C LEU A 5 3.12 -3.79 -7.77
N PRO A 6 2.78 -4.89 -8.46
CA PRO A 6 1.40 -5.23 -8.79
C PRO A 6 0.58 -5.49 -7.52
N THR A 7 -0.49 -4.72 -7.35
CA THR A 7 -1.41 -4.87 -6.21
C THR A 7 -2.80 -5.20 -6.73
N HIS A 8 -3.46 -6.16 -6.10
CA HIS A 8 -4.82 -6.55 -6.48
C HIS A 8 -5.79 -6.36 -5.32
N ARG A 9 -7.04 -6.07 -5.67
CA ARG A 9 -8.16 -6.16 -4.75
C ARG A 9 -8.67 -7.58 -4.64
N LEU A 10 -9.43 -7.84 -3.58
CA LEU A 10 -10.12 -9.11 -3.36
C LEU A 10 -11.01 -9.53 -4.54
N ALA A 11 -11.55 -8.57 -5.30
CA ALA A 11 -12.34 -8.85 -6.50
C ALA A 11 -11.50 -9.42 -7.67
N HIS A 12 -10.18 -9.24 -7.66
CA HIS A 12 -9.27 -9.61 -8.75
C HIS A 12 -8.23 -10.66 -8.34
N SER A 13 -8.01 -10.88 -7.04
CA SER A 13 -7.09 -11.89 -6.52
C SER A 13 -7.54 -12.36 -5.14
N ARG A 14 -7.42 -13.67 -4.89
CA ARG A 14 -7.62 -14.27 -3.55
C ARG A 14 -6.62 -13.76 -2.52
N HIS A 15 -5.45 -13.32 -2.97
CA HIS A 15 -4.41 -12.72 -2.14
C HIS A 15 -4.62 -11.23 -1.91
N GLY A 16 -5.68 -10.63 -2.47
CA GLY A 16 -5.95 -9.20 -2.32
C GLY A 16 -6.12 -8.78 -0.87
N GLY A 17 -5.84 -7.51 -0.57
CA GLY A 17 -6.03 -6.94 0.76
C GLY A 17 -4.75 -6.89 1.60
N LEU A 18 -4.87 -7.22 2.89
CA LEU A 18 -3.82 -6.95 3.88
C LEU A 18 -2.60 -7.86 3.70
N ALA A 19 -2.82 -9.14 3.40
CA ALA A 19 -1.78 -10.16 3.26
C ALA A 19 -1.18 -10.25 1.83
N GLN A 20 -1.47 -9.28 0.96
CA GLN A 20 -1.08 -9.38 -0.43
C GLN A 20 0.45 -9.47 -0.61
N PRO A 21 0.95 -10.31 -1.54
CA PRO A 21 2.38 -10.52 -1.76
C PRO A 21 3.16 -9.23 -2.04
N ALA A 22 2.56 -8.25 -2.72
CA ALA A 22 3.21 -6.96 -2.97
C ALA A 22 3.50 -6.15 -1.68
N VAL A 23 2.64 -6.25 -0.66
CA VAL A 23 2.92 -5.61 0.64
C VAL A 23 4.09 -6.33 1.33
N THR A 24 4.14 -7.65 1.26
CA THR A 24 5.28 -8.44 1.76
C THR A 24 6.59 -8.06 1.06
N GLN A 25 6.57 -7.91 -0.28
CA GLN A 25 7.72 -7.41 -1.04
C GLN A 25 8.13 -6.00 -0.60
N ALA A 26 7.18 -5.08 -0.37
CA ALA A 26 7.47 -3.74 0.10
C ALA A 26 8.09 -3.73 1.51
N ILE A 27 7.59 -4.53 2.45
CA ILE A 27 8.19 -4.68 3.80
C ILE A 27 9.64 -5.17 3.71
N ARG A 28 9.87 -6.18 2.87
CA ARG A 28 11.20 -6.76 2.62
C ARG A 28 12.15 -5.74 1.98
N LEU A 29 11.67 -4.92 1.05
CA LEU A 29 12.45 -3.84 0.45
C LEU A 29 12.83 -2.75 1.44
N LEU A 30 12.02 -2.49 2.46
CA LEU A 30 12.33 -1.57 3.56
C LEU A 30 13.30 -2.18 4.61
N SER A 31 13.64 -3.46 4.46
CA SER A 31 14.44 -4.22 5.41
C SER A 31 15.76 -4.70 4.77
N LYS A 32 16.68 -5.22 5.59
CA LYS A 32 17.94 -5.80 5.11
C LYS A 32 17.70 -7.19 4.51
N GLY A 33 17.85 -7.32 3.20
CA GLY A 33 17.74 -8.59 2.46
C GLY A 33 19.07 -9.34 2.32
N PRO A 34 19.14 -10.31 1.39
CA PRO A 34 18.11 -10.70 0.41
C PRO A 34 16.98 -11.54 1.01
N PHE A 35 15.80 -11.49 0.38
CA PHE A 35 14.65 -12.31 0.74
C PHE A 35 14.16 -13.12 -0.46
N ALA A 36 14.32 -14.44 -0.40
CA ALA A 36 13.79 -15.32 -1.43
C ALA A 36 12.24 -15.24 -1.47
N PRO A 37 11.62 -15.06 -2.64
CA PRO A 37 10.19 -15.28 -2.81
C PRO A 37 9.87 -16.78 -2.75
N ASP A 38 8.60 -17.08 -2.50
CA ASP A 38 8.11 -18.45 -2.67
C ASP A 38 8.19 -18.81 -4.16
N PRO A 39 8.81 -19.96 -4.52
CA PRO A 39 8.93 -20.36 -5.90
C PRO A 39 7.56 -20.46 -6.56
N HIS A 40 7.33 -19.66 -7.60
CA HIS A 40 6.13 -19.73 -8.40
C HIS A 40 6.47 -19.65 -9.88
N ARG A 41 5.84 -20.51 -10.68
CA ARG A 41 5.89 -20.45 -12.14
C ARG A 41 4.49 -20.12 -12.64
N ALA A 42 4.36 -19.01 -13.37
CA ALA A 42 3.15 -18.70 -14.11
C ALA A 42 2.72 -19.86 -15.01
N ALA A 43 1.44 -19.89 -15.32
CA ALA A 43 0.86 -20.84 -16.27
C ALA A 43 1.63 -20.82 -17.62
N PRO A 44 1.75 -21.96 -18.33
CA PRO A 44 2.59 -22.05 -19.55
C PRO A 44 2.27 -21.01 -20.63
N ASP A 45 1.00 -20.63 -20.76
CA ASP A 45 0.51 -19.59 -21.67
C ASP A 45 0.99 -18.17 -21.28
N ARG A 46 1.40 -17.98 -20.03
CA ARG A 46 1.87 -16.71 -19.46
C ARG A 46 3.38 -16.64 -19.23
N GLN A 47 4.12 -17.70 -19.56
CA GLN A 47 5.60 -17.76 -19.50
C GLN A 47 6.26 -16.97 -20.63
N HIS A 48 5.96 -15.67 -20.72
CA HIS A 48 6.58 -14.76 -21.65
C HIS A 48 6.67 -13.36 -21.04
N TRP A 49 7.61 -12.55 -21.54
CA TRP A 49 7.73 -11.17 -21.12
C TRP A 49 6.51 -10.36 -21.58
N SER A 50 5.86 -9.68 -20.63
CA SER A 50 4.77 -8.74 -20.88
C SER A 50 4.69 -7.71 -19.75
N LEU A 51 3.80 -6.73 -19.89
CA LEU A 51 3.51 -5.79 -18.80
C LEU A 51 2.91 -6.46 -17.55
N ARG A 52 2.42 -7.70 -17.67
CA ARG A 52 1.73 -8.41 -16.59
C ARG A 52 2.44 -9.69 -16.14
N ASN A 53 3.49 -10.11 -16.83
CA ASN A 53 4.20 -11.36 -16.55
C ASN A 53 5.68 -11.27 -16.93
N VAL A 54 6.49 -12.04 -16.21
CA VAL A 54 7.90 -12.27 -16.54
C VAL A 54 8.11 -13.75 -16.83
N CYS A 55 9.05 -14.04 -17.73
CA CYS A 55 9.45 -15.42 -18.01
C CYS A 55 10.39 -15.88 -16.90
N VAL A 56 10.01 -16.94 -16.18
CA VAL A 56 10.82 -17.52 -15.12
C VAL A 56 11.62 -18.67 -15.72
N ASP A 57 12.94 -18.53 -15.72
CA ASP A 57 13.82 -19.59 -16.23
C ASP A 57 13.69 -20.87 -15.38
N PRO A 58 13.30 -22.01 -15.97
CA PRO A 58 13.13 -23.24 -15.23
C PRO A 58 14.45 -23.86 -14.73
N PHE A 59 15.59 -23.38 -15.19
CA PHE A 59 16.93 -23.86 -14.82
C PHE A 59 17.63 -22.95 -13.80
N SER A 60 17.01 -21.85 -13.38
CA SER A 60 17.54 -20.99 -12.34
C SER A 60 17.35 -21.63 -10.96
N ASP A 61 18.45 -21.80 -10.22
CA ASP A 61 18.44 -22.39 -8.87
C ASP A 61 17.78 -21.49 -7.81
N LEU A 62 17.68 -20.18 -8.08
CA LEU A 62 17.12 -19.20 -7.16
C LEU A 62 15.73 -18.74 -7.62
N PRO A 63 14.72 -18.74 -6.74
CA PRO A 63 13.42 -18.18 -7.08
C PRO A 63 13.56 -16.66 -7.19
N THR A 64 13.29 -16.13 -8.39
CA THR A 64 13.44 -14.69 -8.71
C THR A 64 12.11 -13.98 -8.92
N ALA A 65 11.00 -14.73 -8.93
CA ALA A 65 9.67 -14.21 -9.18
C ALA A 65 8.67 -14.64 -8.09
N TYR A 66 7.63 -13.83 -7.94
CA TYR A 66 6.50 -14.10 -7.05
C TYR A 66 5.19 -13.91 -7.83
N THR A 67 4.13 -14.48 -7.29
CA THR A 67 2.77 -14.32 -7.83
C THR A 67 1.94 -13.40 -6.97
N THR A 68 0.93 -12.78 -7.59
CA THR A 68 -0.08 -11.99 -6.90
C THR A 68 -1.49 -12.53 -7.05
N ASN A 69 -1.73 -13.47 -7.97
CA ASN A 69 -3.04 -14.10 -8.20
C ASN A 69 -2.97 -15.59 -8.56
N ASP A 70 -1.81 -16.23 -8.37
CA ASP A 70 -1.49 -17.64 -8.67
C ASP A 70 -1.43 -18.04 -10.14
N GLU A 71 -1.73 -17.12 -11.03
CA GLU A 71 -1.61 -17.32 -12.47
C GLU A 71 -0.48 -16.48 -13.07
N ASP A 72 -0.11 -15.39 -12.41
CA ASP A 72 0.89 -14.43 -12.86
C ASP A 72 2.27 -14.65 -12.25
N SER A 73 3.28 -14.01 -12.85
CA SER A 73 4.63 -14.00 -12.31
C SER A 73 5.27 -12.64 -12.49
N HIS A 74 5.82 -12.09 -11.41
CA HIS A 74 6.50 -10.81 -11.38
C HIS A 74 7.86 -10.97 -10.73
N LEU A 75 8.88 -10.26 -11.23
CA LEU A 75 10.19 -10.27 -10.58
C LEU A 75 10.05 -9.77 -9.14
N ALA A 76 10.58 -10.55 -8.20
CA ALA A 76 10.62 -10.21 -6.79
C ALA A 76 11.84 -9.31 -6.53
N PRO A 77 11.67 -7.99 -6.39
CA PRO A 77 12.81 -7.10 -6.20
C PRO A 77 13.53 -7.36 -4.88
N SER A 78 12.84 -7.90 -3.87
CA SER A 78 13.44 -8.24 -2.57
C SER A 78 14.40 -9.44 -2.61
N ALA A 79 14.41 -10.22 -3.70
CA ALA A 79 15.36 -11.31 -3.91
C ALA A 79 16.81 -10.80 -4.06
N TYR A 80 16.97 -9.53 -4.46
CA TYR A 80 18.28 -8.93 -4.73
C TYR A 80 18.72 -8.07 -3.55
N ALA A 81 19.84 -8.44 -2.91
CA ALA A 81 20.36 -7.74 -1.74
C ALA A 81 20.62 -6.24 -1.98
N CYS A 82 20.96 -5.85 -3.22
CA CYS A 82 21.17 -4.46 -3.61
C CYS A 82 19.91 -3.58 -3.56
N ASN A 83 18.72 -4.18 -3.46
CA ASN A 83 17.46 -3.47 -3.30
C ASN A 83 17.03 -3.32 -1.83
N SER A 84 17.87 -3.69 -0.87
CA SER A 84 17.59 -3.47 0.56
C SER A 84 17.50 -1.97 0.88
N TYR A 85 16.67 -1.61 1.86
CA TYR A 85 16.43 -0.21 2.27
C TYR A 85 16.01 0.70 1.11
N SER A 86 15.19 0.17 0.19
CA SER A 86 14.67 0.91 -0.95
C SER A 86 13.65 1.97 -0.54
N TRP A 87 13.50 2.98 -1.40
CA TRP A 87 12.40 3.94 -1.32
C TRP A 87 11.09 3.28 -1.78
N VAL A 88 10.05 3.31 -0.94
CA VAL A 88 8.68 2.89 -1.30
C VAL A 88 7.73 4.09 -1.33
N HIS A 89 7.04 4.31 -2.46
CA HIS A 89 5.92 5.24 -2.56
C HIS A 89 4.60 4.47 -2.50
N ILE A 90 3.65 4.93 -1.69
CA ILE A 90 2.34 4.28 -1.52
C ILE A 90 1.20 5.30 -1.56
N PHE A 91 0.10 4.93 -2.22
CA PHE A 91 -1.17 5.68 -2.23
C PHE A 91 -2.19 4.93 -1.34
N PRO A 92 -2.27 5.26 -0.04
CA PRO A 92 -2.97 4.42 0.92
C PRO A 92 -4.51 4.43 0.79
N GLU A 93 -5.11 5.37 0.05
CA GLU A 93 -6.54 5.34 -0.28
C GLU A 93 -6.91 4.12 -1.15
N GLY A 94 -5.96 3.61 -1.94
CA GLY A 94 -6.14 2.44 -2.81
C GLY A 94 -7.20 2.63 -3.90
N LYS A 95 -7.55 3.87 -4.23
CA LYS A 95 -8.48 4.32 -5.28
C LYS A 95 -8.01 5.65 -5.85
N ILE A 96 -8.37 5.91 -7.10
CA ILE A 96 -8.38 7.30 -7.59
C ILE A 96 -9.60 7.97 -6.97
N HIS A 97 -9.38 9.03 -6.21
CA HIS A 97 -10.42 9.84 -5.60
C HIS A 97 -10.25 11.30 -6.01
N GLN A 98 -11.28 11.89 -6.60
CA GLN A 98 -11.31 13.27 -7.05
C GLN A 98 -12.53 13.96 -6.44
N ALA A 99 -12.36 14.52 -5.24
CA ALA A 99 -13.39 15.28 -4.55
C ALA A 99 -13.29 16.79 -4.86
N PRO A 100 -14.42 17.49 -5.09
CA PRO A 100 -14.41 18.94 -5.36
C PRO A 100 -13.72 19.77 -4.25
N HIS A 101 -13.85 19.32 -3.01
CA HIS A 101 -13.30 19.97 -1.81
C HIS A 101 -11.95 19.36 -1.37
N LYS A 102 -11.32 18.56 -2.25
CA LYS A 102 -10.01 17.93 -2.04
C LYS A 102 -9.89 17.20 -0.70
N THR A 103 -10.92 16.43 -0.37
CA THR A 103 -10.93 15.52 0.76
C THR A 103 -10.27 14.21 0.41
N MET A 104 -9.70 13.59 1.43
CA MET A 104 -9.04 12.31 1.32
C MET A 104 -9.96 11.23 1.86
N ARG A 105 -10.00 10.08 1.19
CA ARG A 105 -10.67 8.91 1.78
C ARG A 105 -9.88 8.33 2.94
N TYR A 106 -10.51 7.45 3.70
CA TYR A 106 -9.81 6.60 4.66
C TYR A 106 -8.59 5.89 4.03
N PHE A 107 -7.57 5.67 4.84
CA PHE A 107 -6.37 4.94 4.42
C PHE A 107 -6.54 3.45 4.70
N LYS A 108 -6.05 2.62 3.79
CA LYS A 108 -6.06 1.16 3.93
C LYS A 108 -4.94 0.72 4.88
N TRP A 109 -5.22 -0.30 5.69
CA TRP A 109 -4.32 -0.79 6.74
C TRP A 109 -2.99 -1.37 6.24
N GLY A 110 -2.83 -1.60 4.93
CA GLY A 110 -1.56 -2.06 4.35
C GLY A 110 -0.39 -1.13 4.66
N VAL A 111 -0.64 0.18 4.80
CA VAL A 111 0.41 1.15 5.17
C VAL A 111 0.94 0.93 6.58
N ALA A 112 0.09 0.50 7.52
CA ALA A 112 0.52 0.19 8.88
C ALA A 112 1.48 -1.01 8.91
N ARG A 113 1.33 -1.98 8.01
CA ARG A 113 2.26 -3.12 7.89
C ARG A 113 3.68 -2.67 7.56
N LEU A 114 3.82 -1.71 6.63
CA LEU A 114 5.13 -1.17 6.25
C LEU A 114 5.85 -0.53 7.45
N ILE A 115 5.11 0.09 8.36
CA ILE A 115 5.65 0.75 9.54
C ILE A 115 5.90 -0.23 10.69
N LEU A 116 5.02 -1.21 10.91
CA LEU A 116 5.13 -2.13 12.05
C LEU A 116 6.09 -3.30 11.78
N GLU A 117 6.09 -3.83 10.56
CA GLU A 117 6.73 -5.12 10.23
C GLU A 117 8.12 -4.98 9.61
N ALA A 118 8.50 -3.79 9.13
CA ALA A 118 9.86 -3.54 8.66
C ALA A 118 10.87 -3.70 9.83
N SER A 119 12.04 -4.27 9.54
CA SER A 119 13.05 -4.59 10.56
C SER A 119 13.43 -3.35 11.38
N GLU A 120 13.63 -2.23 10.70
CA GLU A 120 13.81 -0.90 11.27
C GLU A 120 12.61 -0.03 10.87
N CYS A 121 12.32 1.03 11.63
CA CYS A 121 11.24 1.93 11.24
C CYS A 121 11.70 2.73 10.02
N PRO A 122 10.98 2.65 8.88
CA PRO A 122 11.35 3.41 7.70
C PRO A 122 11.16 4.90 7.97
N ASP A 123 11.99 5.74 7.35
CA ASP A 123 11.74 7.18 7.29
C ASP A 123 10.42 7.43 6.56
N VAL A 124 9.51 8.18 7.21
CA VAL A 124 8.20 8.51 6.65
C VAL A 124 8.18 9.98 6.23
N VAL A 125 7.80 10.22 4.98
CA VAL A 125 7.62 11.58 4.42
C VAL A 125 6.21 11.69 3.83
N PRO A 126 5.29 12.44 4.46
CA PRO A 126 3.95 12.65 3.92
C PRO A 126 4.02 13.55 2.68
N ILE A 127 3.22 13.24 1.66
CA ILE A 127 3.17 13.97 0.39
C ILE A 127 1.73 14.31 0.07
N TRP A 128 1.48 15.56 -0.29
CA TRP A 128 0.19 16.06 -0.76
C TRP A 128 0.27 16.42 -2.25
N LEU A 129 -0.67 15.90 -3.04
CA LEU A 129 -0.71 16.07 -4.49
C LEU A 129 -1.97 16.83 -4.92
N GLU A 130 -1.80 17.85 -5.77
CA GLU A 130 -2.92 18.67 -6.27
C GLU A 130 -2.81 18.90 -7.78
N GLY A 131 -3.98 19.03 -8.45
CA GLY A 131 -4.07 19.47 -9.84
C GLY A 131 -4.03 18.35 -10.88
N PHE A 132 -3.70 17.12 -10.48
CA PHE A 132 -3.75 15.96 -11.36
C PHE A 132 -5.18 15.65 -11.85
N ASP A 133 -6.18 15.93 -11.03
CA ASP A 133 -7.61 15.89 -11.37
C ASP A 133 -7.98 16.91 -12.45
N GLN A 134 -7.31 18.07 -12.50
CA GLN A 134 -7.59 19.09 -13.51
C GLN A 134 -6.99 18.71 -14.87
N VAL A 135 -5.81 18.07 -14.86
CA VAL A 135 -5.12 17.57 -16.05
C VAL A 135 -5.86 16.34 -16.59
N MET A 136 -6.16 15.39 -15.70
CA MET A 136 -6.74 14.08 -15.98
C MET A 136 -7.99 13.83 -15.09
N HIS A 137 -9.07 14.58 -15.31
CA HIS A 137 -10.35 14.39 -14.60
C HIS A 137 -11.11 13.10 -15.01
N GLU A 138 -11.64 12.29 -14.10
CA GLU A 138 -12.28 11.01 -14.47
C GLU A 138 -13.55 11.14 -15.34
N SER A 139 -14.19 12.31 -15.35
CA SER A 139 -15.32 12.62 -16.26
C SER A 139 -14.92 12.89 -17.73
N ARG A 140 -13.62 12.85 -18.07
CA ARG A 140 -13.12 13.06 -19.45
C ARG A 140 -13.77 12.10 -20.45
N ARG A 141 -14.19 12.65 -21.59
CA ARG A 141 -14.64 11.88 -22.76
C ARG A 141 -13.48 11.61 -23.72
N PHE A 142 -13.77 10.96 -24.85
CA PHE A 142 -12.76 10.66 -25.87
C PHE A 142 -12.14 11.95 -26.47
N PRO A 143 -10.81 12.01 -26.66
CA PRO A 143 -9.80 11.01 -26.31
C PRO A 143 -9.40 11.06 -24.82
N ARG A 144 -9.59 9.95 -24.09
CA ARG A 144 -9.38 9.88 -22.63
C ARG A 144 -7.91 9.91 -22.21
N PHE A 145 -7.00 9.48 -23.10
CA PHE A 145 -5.56 9.38 -22.81
C PHE A 145 -4.83 10.74 -22.87
N LEU A 146 -5.45 11.77 -23.46
CA LEU A 146 -4.79 13.05 -23.69
C LEU A 146 -4.95 13.99 -22.48
N PRO A 147 -3.86 14.44 -21.83
CA PRO A 147 -3.93 15.36 -20.70
C PRO A 147 -4.35 16.76 -21.15
N ARG A 148 -5.10 17.47 -20.29
CA ARG A 148 -5.47 18.88 -20.53
C ARG A 148 -4.24 19.79 -20.30
N PRO A 149 -3.80 20.57 -21.31
CA PRO A 149 -2.67 21.47 -21.14
C PRO A 149 -3.03 22.70 -20.29
N GLY A 150 -2.01 23.41 -19.81
CA GLY A 150 -2.18 24.69 -19.10
C GLY A 150 -2.81 24.57 -17.71
N LYS A 151 -2.79 23.38 -17.10
CA LYS A 151 -3.22 23.15 -15.70
C LYS A 151 -2.01 23.11 -14.79
N HIS A 152 -2.19 23.58 -13.55
CA HIS A 152 -1.14 23.61 -12.55
C HIS A 152 -1.15 22.33 -11.72
N ILE A 153 0.00 21.67 -11.64
CA ILE A 153 0.25 20.55 -10.75
C ILE A 153 1.09 21.05 -9.57
N SER A 154 0.71 20.70 -8.36
CA SER A 154 1.48 21.01 -7.15
C SER A 154 1.76 19.73 -6.38
N ILE A 155 3.01 19.57 -5.95
CA ILE A 155 3.47 18.46 -5.12
C ILE A 155 4.09 19.09 -3.88
N THR A 156 3.50 18.80 -2.72
CA THR A 156 3.94 19.37 -1.44
C THR A 156 4.48 18.24 -0.58
N PHE A 157 5.75 18.36 -0.19
CA PHE A 157 6.40 17.41 0.70
C PHE A 157 6.32 17.96 2.13
N GLY A 158 5.83 17.14 3.06
CA GLY A 158 5.94 17.43 4.47
C GLY A 158 7.36 17.21 5.00
N GLN A 159 7.56 17.54 6.26
CA GLN A 159 8.84 17.25 6.93
C GLN A 159 8.98 15.75 7.17
N LYS A 160 10.24 15.30 7.27
CA LYS A 160 10.54 13.93 7.70
C LYS A 160 10.00 13.74 9.11
N VAL A 161 9.20 12.70 9.30
CA VAL A 161 8.57 12.40 10.58
C VAL A 161 9.62 11.87 11.55
N ASP A 162 9.57 12.32 12.80
CA ASP A 162 10.30 11.65 13.89
C ASP A 162 9.62 10.31 14.18
N THR A 163 10.19 9.25 13.61
CA THR A 163 9.60 7.92 13.61
C THR A 163 9.52 7.31 15.00
N GLU A 164 10.48 7.60 15.88
CA GLU A 164 10.46 7.09 17.26
C GLU A 164 9.41 7.83 18.09
N ALA A 165 9.33 9.15 17.96
CA ALA A 165 8.33 9.94 18.68
C ALA A 165 6.89 9.63 18.23
N VAL A 166 6.70 9.33 16.93
CA VAL A 166 5.37 9.13 16.35
C VAL A 166 4.91 7.66 16.34
N PHE A 167 5.83 6.71 16.12
CA PHE A 167 5.49 5.29 15.96
C PHE A 167 6.21 4.35 16.93
N GLY A 168 7.13 4.85 17.77
CA GLY A 168 7.96 4.00 18.63
C GLY A 168 7.15 3.17 19.64
N ASP A 169 6.10 3.75 20.23
CA ASP A 169 5.19 3.06 21.15
C ASP A 169 4.37 1.97 20.44
N MET A 170 3.84 2.28 19.26
CA MET A 170 3.09 1.33 18.44
C MET A 170 3.98 0.18 17.98
N ARG A 171 5.24 0.44 17.62
CA ARG A 171 6.22 -0.60 17.29
C ARG A 171 6.65 -1.44 18.50
N ARG A 172 6.70 -0.88 19.71
CA ARG A 172 6.90 -1.66 20.95
C ARG A 172 5.74 -2.61 21.19
N ARG A 173 4.50 -2.11 21.13
CA ARG A 173 3.28 -2.94 21.27
C ARG A 173 3.21 -4.03 20.21
N TRP A 174 3.59 -3.75 18.96
CA TRP A 174 3.68 -4.77 17.92
C TRP A 174 4.67 -5.89 18.26
N ARG A 175 5.85 -5.55 18.79
CA ARG A 175 6.82 -6.55 19.25
C ARG A 175 6.26 -7.42 20.37
N GLU A 176 5.56 -6.84 21.33
CA GLU A 176 4.91 -7.59 22.43
C GLU A 176 3.81 -8.53 21.93
N ILE A 177 3.04 -8.12 20.91
CA ILE A 177 2.05 -8.99 20.25
C ILE A 177 2.78 -10.15 19.55
N LYS A 178 3.85 -9.85 18.81
CA LYS A 178 4.64 -10.87 18.09
C LYS A 178 5.29 -11.88 19.05
N GLU A 179 5.90 -11.41 20.12
CA GLU A 179 6.51 -12.28 21.14
C GLU A 179 5.49 -13.19 21.84
N ARG A 180 4.24 -12.72 22.03
CA ARG A 180 3.16 -13.57 22.55
C ARG A 180 2.73 -14.62 21.53
N ALA A 181 2.57 -14.24 20.27
CA ALA A 181 2.25 -15.18 19.20
C ALA A 181 3.35 -16.25 19.06
N GLU A 182 4.63 -15.87 19.15
CA GLU A 182 5.77 -16.81 19.13
C GLU A 182 5.79 -17.77 20.34
N LYS A 183 5.34 -17.33 21.51
CA LYS A 183 5.21 -18.20 22.69
C LYS A 183 4.07 -19.20 22.55
N ASN A 184 2.95 -18.79 21.93
CA ASN A 184 1.79 -19.64 21.71
C ASN A 184 2.07 -20.67 20.60
N GLU A 185 2.74 -20.24 19.53
CA GLU A 185 3.06 -21.06 18.36
C GLU A 185 4.52 -20.79 17.94
N PRO A 186 5.47 -21.67 18.32
CA PRO A 186 6.90 -21.47 18.03
C PRO A 186 7.22 -21.29 16.53
N GLY A 187 6.40 -21.86 15.65
CA GLY A 187 6.57 -21.73 14.19
C GLY A 187 6.39 -20.31 13.66
N VAL A 188 5.79 -19.39 14.43
CA VAL A 188 5.65 -17.97 14.06
C VAL A 188 7.01 -17.29 13.91
N ARG A 189 8.01 -17.72 14.70
CA ARG A 189 9.37 -17.17 14.64
C ARG A 189 10.07 -17.49 13.32
N ASP A 190 9.77 -18.64 12.74
CA ASP A 190 10.39 -19.16 11.51
C ASP A 190 9.69 -18.63 10.25
N LEU A 191 8.61 -17.85 10.40
CA LEU A 191 7.92 -17.24 9.27
C LEU A 191 8.84 -16.25 8.53
N PRO A 192 8.84 -16.26 7.18
CA PRO A 192 9.57 -15.28 6.39
C PRO A 192 9.17 -13.85 6.74
N VAL A 193 10.10 -12.90 6.60
CA VAL A 193 9.80 -11.47 6.84
C VAL A 193 8.63 -11.00 5.98
N GLY A 194 7.65 -10.39 6.63
CA GLY A 194 6.39 -9.93 6.04
C GLY A 194 5.34 -11.02 5.81
N ALA A 195 5.59 -12.28 6.17
CA ALA A 195 4.57 -13.30 6.32
C ALA A 195 4.04 -13.30 7.76
N LEU A 196 2.73 -13.45 7.93
CA LEU A 196 2.05 -13.43 9.23
C LEU A 196 1.11 -14.63 9.34
N ASN A 197 0.95 -15.18 10.55
CA ASN A 197 -0.11 -16.13 10.86
C ASN A 197 -1.46 -15.42 11.04
N ASP A 198 -2.53 -16.19 11.22
CA ASP A 198 -3.89 -15.65 11.35
C ASP A 198 -4.06 -14.78 12.61
N GLU A 199 -3.41 -15.14 13.73
CA GLU A 199 -3.44 -14.35 14.96
C GLU A 199 -2.83 -12.95 14.75
N LEU A 200 -1.67 -12.87 14.11
CA LEU A 200 -1.03 -11.59 13.81
C LEU A 200 -1.78 -10.82 12.72
N LEU A 201 -2.43 -11.49 11.77
CA LEU A 201 -3.15 -10.84 10.68
C LEU A 201 -4.51 -10.29 11.13
N ASN A 202 -5.31 -11.12 11.80
CA ASN A 202 -6.73 -10.87 12.09
C ASN A 202 -7.04 -10.72 13.59
N GLY A 203 -6.05 -10.91 14.46
CA GLY A 203 -6.21 -10.75 15.91
C GLY A 203 -6.67 -9.34 16.29
N LYS A 204 -7.60 -9.26 17.25
CA LYS A 204 -8.24 -8.01 17.68
C LYS A 204 -7.22 -6.93 18.05
N GLU A 205 -6.19 -7.31 18.80
CA GLU A 205 -5.15 -6.36 19.24
C GLU A 205 -4.30 -5.84 18.07
N ALA A 206 -3.93 -6.72 17.14
CA ALA A 206 -3.21 -6.36 15.92
C ALA A 206 -4.04 -5.44 15.01
N VAL A 207 -5.35 -5.70 14.91
CA VAL A 207 -6.28 -4.88 14.12
C VAL A 207 -6.41 -3.48 14.72
N GLU A 208 -6.62 -3.35 16.03
CA GLU A 208 -6.71 -2.04 16.68
C GLU A 208 -5.40 -1.25 16.55
N LEU A 209 -4.25 -1.92 16.72
CA LEU A 209 -2.95 -1.28 16.51
C LEU A 209 -2.77 -0.78 15.07
N ARG A 210 -3.20 -1.56 14.07
CA ARG A 210 -3.14 -1.12 12.67
C ARG A 210 -4.06 0.06 12.38
N LYS A 211 -5.26 0.11 12.98
CA LYS A 211 -6.15 1.28 12.86
C LYS A 211 -5.48 2.53 13.40
N GLU A 212 -4.84 2.43 14.57
CA GLU A 212 -4.13 3.53 15.22
C GLU A 212 -2.97 4.05 14.35
N VAL A 213 -2.10 3.17 13.87
CA VAL A 213 -0.99 3.53 12.96
C VAL A 213 -1.52 4.16 11.67
N THR A 214 -2.54 3.56 11.06
CA THR A 214 -3.11 4.05 9.80
C THR A 214 -3.72 5.44 9.96
N LYS A 215 -4.41 5.67 11.08
CA LYS A 215 -4.93 7.00 11.43
C LYS A 215 -3.80 8.01 11.59
N ARG A 216 -2.74 7.66 12.32
CA ARG A 216 -1.57 8.52 12.51
C ARG A 216 -0.90 8.90 11.17
N VAL A 217 -0.77 7.95 10.25
CA VAL A 217 -0.25 8.20 8.89
C VAL A 217 -1.16 9.14 8.11
N ARG A 218 -2.48 9.00 8.23
CA ARG A 218 -3.44 9.92 7.60
C ARG A 218 -3.31 11.32 8.16
N ASP A 219 -3.22 11.46 9.48
CA ASP A 219 -3.12 12.76 10.16
C ASP A 219 -1.86 13.52 9.69
N LEU A 220 -0.74 12.82 9.50
CA LEU A 220 0.48 13.42 8.93
C LEU A 220 0.28 13.99 7.52
N VAL A 221 -0.54 13.35 6.68
CA VAL A 221 -0.87 13.89 5.35
C VAL A 221 -1.86 15.06 5.47
N LEU A 222 -2.78 15.02 6.44
CA LEU A 222 -3.69 16.14 6.74
C LEU A 222 -2.92 17.40 7.18
N GLU A 223 -1.88 17.26 7.97
CA GLU A 223 -1.01 18.38 8.35
C GLU A 223 -0.40 19.04 7.10
N VAL A 224 0.13 18.23 6.16
CA VAL A 224 0.64 18.76 4.88
C VAL A 224 -0.47 19.45 4.09
N ARG A 225 -1.67 18.86 4.04
CA ARG A 225 -2.84 19.46 3.40
C ARG A 225 -3.20 20.83 4.00
N GLN A 226 -3.12 20.98 5.33
CA GLN A 226 -3.39 22.25 6.02
C GLN A 226 -2.36 23.33 5.66
N THR A 227 -1.08 22.97 5.47
CA THR A 227 -0.06 23.95 5.04
C THR A 227 -0.36 24.59 3.68
N ARG A 228 -1.24 23.98 2.87
CA ARG A 228 -1.71 24.49 1.58
C ARG A 228 -2.92 25.42 1.70
N GLY A 229 -3.38 25.73 2.91
CA GLY A 229 -4.53 26.61 3.16
C GLY A 229 -5.88 25.97 2.83
N LEU A 230 -5.95 24.64 2.79
CA LEU A 230 -7.21 23.92 2.58
C LEU A 230 -7.99 23.83 3.91
N PRO A 231 -9.34 23.89 3.86
CA PRO A 231 -10.17 23.88 5.07
C PRO A 231 -10.04 22.56 5.81
N GLU A 232 -10.17 22.58 7.13
CA GLU A 232 -10.17 21.35 7.93
C GLU A 232 -11.23 20.36 7.42
N GLU A 233 -10.86 19.09 7.38
CA GLU A 233 -11.71 18.01 6.87
C GLU A 233 -12.56 17.44 8.01
N ASP A 234 -13.79 17.01 7.71
CA ASP A 234 -14.61 16.31 8.71
C ASP A 234 -13.89 15.01 9.12
N PRO A 235 -13.62 14.77 10.41
CA PRO A 235 -13.01 13.53 10.88
C PRO A 235 -13.68 12.25 10.36
N LYS A 236 -14.98 12.31 10.02
CA LYS A 236 -15.74 11.20 9.43
C LYS A 236 -15.21 10.77 8.07
N GLU A 237 -14.59 11.65 7.29
CA GLU A 237 -14.03 11.30 5.97
C GLU A 237 -12.90 10.26 6.09
N GLY A 238 -12.24 10.21 7.25
CA GLY A 238 -11.22 9.22 7.58
C GLY A 238 -11.76 7.84 7.95
N LEU A 239 -13.07 7.69 8.15
CA LEU A 239 -13.71 6.45 8.60
C LEU A 239 -14.24 5.64 7.42
N VAL A 240 -14.08 4.31 7.46
CA VAL A 240 -14.55 3.42 6.39
C VAL A 240 -16.07 3.45 6.28
N GLU A 241 -16.74 3.56 7.43
CA GLU A 241 -18.19 3.55 7.60
C GLU A 241 -18.87 4.65 6.79
N THR A 242 -18.27 5.85 6.74
CA THR A 242 -18.76 7.00 5.97
C THR A 242 -18.89 6.66 4.50
N TRP A 243 -17.88 6.00 3.93
CA TRP A 243 -17.85 5.64 2.51
C TRP A 243 -18.68 4.39 2.17
N ILE A 244 -18.99 3.54 3.17
CA ILE A 244 -19.92 2.41 2.97
C ILE A 244 -21.34 2.93 2.81
N GLN A 245 -21.70 4.01 3.51
CA GLN A 245 -23.04 4.61 3.44
C GLN A 245 -23.36 5.22 2.06
N GLU A 246 -22.34 5.58 1.27
CA GLU A 246 -22.50 6.14 -0.08
C GLU A 246 -23.05 5.13 -1.11
N GLY A 247 -23.09 3.85 -0.76
CA GLY A 247 -23.76 2.80 -1.53
C GLY A 247 -22.82 1.88 -2.32
N PRO A 248 -23.37 0.93 -3.09
CA PRO A 248 -22.60 -0.16 -3.72
C PRO A 248 -21.81 0.28 -4.97
N LYS A 249 -21.97 1.54 -5.41
CA LYS A 249 -21.35 2.02 -6.65
C LYS A 249 -19.83 2.07 -6.48
N GLN A 250 -19.12 1.25 -7.26
CA GLN A 250 -17.67 1.10 -7.11
C GLN A 250 -16.84 2.18 -7.82
N GLU A 251 -17.38 2.70 -8.93
CA GLU A 251 -16.71 3.67 -9.82
C GLU A 251 -17.67 4.73 -10.39
N GLY A 252 -17.10 5.85 -10.84
CA GLY A 252 -17.79 6.97 -11.47
C GLY A 252 -18.09 8.09 -10.48
N LYS A 253 -19.09 8.92 -10.84
CA LYS A 253 -19.56 10.03 -9.99
C LYS A 253 -20.36 9.51 -8.79
N MET A 254 -19.99 9.94 -7.59
CA MET A 254 -20.63 9.59 -6.31
C MET A 254 -21.62 10.67 -5.86
N ASN A 255 -22.34 10.40 -4.77
CA ASN A 255 -23.41 11.28 -4.26
C ASN A 255 -22.86 12.55 -3.59
N ASP A 256 -21.62 12.50 -3.10
CA ASP A 256 -20.84 13.61 -2.54
C ASP A 256 -20.17 14.47 -3.65
N GLU A 257 -20.56 14.26 -4.91
CA GLU A 257 -19.97 14.87 -6.11
C GLU A 257 -18.52 14.45 -6.40
N SER A 258 -17.93 13.54 -5.61
CA SER A 258 -16.61 13.00 -5.90
C SER A 258 -16.64 12.05 -7.10
N TRP A 259 -15.48 11.88 -7.74
CA TRP A 259 -15.26 10.86 -8.75
C TRP A 259 -14.30 9.82 -8.21
N VAL A 260 -14.70 8.55 -8.34
CA VAL A 260 -13.95 7.42 -7.83
C VAL A 260 -13.67 6.44 -8.95
N ARG A 261 -12.47 5.86 -8.99
CA ARG A 261 -12.13 4.79 -9.93
C ARG A 261 -11.20 3.77 -9.30
N ASP A 262 -11.32 2.52 -9.71
CA ASP A 262 -10.37 1.47 -9.37
C ASP A 262 -9.05 1.63 -10.16
N ILE A 263 -7.95 1.19 -9.56
CA ILE A 263 -6.59 1.32 -10.11
C ILE A 263 -6.20 0.02 -10.81
#